data_AF-A0A031I2C0-F1
#
_entry.id   AF-A0A031I2C0-F1
#
_cell.length_a   1.000
_cell.length_b   1.000
_cell.length_c   1.000
_cell.angle_alpha   90.00
_cell.angle_beta   90.00
_cell.angle_gamma   90.00
#
_symmetry.space_group_name_H-M   'P 1'
#
loop_
_entity.id
_entity.type
_entity.pdbx_description
1 polymer ?
#
loop_
_entity_poly.entity_id
_entity_poly.type
_entity_poly.pdbx_seq_one_letter_code
_entity_poly.pdbx_strand_id
1 'polypeptide(L)'
;MATIAIISQKGGAGKTTLALHLAAAAQDAGRVALIVDTDPQATASQWAAWRGDAPPEVIDSPPPRLAAKVAAATEQGAEMIVIDTPPHADSAARAAVEVADLVLIPCRPSAFDLSAIQPPAKLVQLLRNPAYVVFTAGSPNAPRVYQEAGELVDGFGTPPCPVQIPDRAAYRHASGEGRTVMEYEPDGKAADDIRQLYAWTCRQLGLPEAKSMSRKPSFANLRTVGAPTPPVAPPAPVAAPVPAAGVGQGPASRQGRKQIAGFFSPEMSFAMHTLARRQGRSLQALMAEAFNDVLRKHGESPIGD
;
A
#
# COMPACT_ATOMS: atom_id res chain seq x y z
N MET A 1 -20.06 10.97 -3.56
CA MET A 1 -18.97 9.99 -3.36
C MET A 1 -17.83 10.40 -4.27
N ALA A 2 -16.58 10.24 -3.84
CA ALA A 2 -15.40 10.47 -4.67
C ALA A 2 -14.51 9.23 -4.73
N THR A 3 -14.17 8.80 -5.94
CA THR A 3 -13.29 7.65 -6.19
C THR A 3 -11.97 8.12 -6.78
N ILE A 4 -10.87 7.79 -6.10
CA ILE A 4 -9.51 8.13 -6.51
C ILE A 4 -8.79 6.85 -6.90
N ALA A 5 -8.28 6.76 -8.12
CA ALA A 5 -7.43 5.64 -8.53
C ALA A 5 -5.95 6.01 -8.41
N ILE A 6 -5.18 5.16 -7.74
CA ILE A 6 -3.72 5.29 -7.67
C ILE A 6 -3.10 4.27 -8.63
N ILE A 7 -2.60 4.75 -9.78
CA ILE A 7 -2.05 3.88 -10.83
C ILE A 7 -0.58 4.16 -11.08
N SER A 8 0.23 3.12 -11.31
CA SER A 8 1.62 3.27 -11.72
C SER A 8 2.15 1.95 -12.23
N GLN A 9 2.82 1.97 -13.38
CA GLN A 9 3.48 0.78 -13.90
C GLN A 9 4.71 0.38 -13.09
N LYS A 10 5.30 1.26 -12.28
CA LYS A 10 6.52 0.94 -11.53
C LYS A 10 6.24 0.38 -10.13
N GLY A 11 6.90 -0.71 -9.78
CA GLY A 11 7.00 -1.18 -8.40
C GLY A 11 7.74 -0.17 -7.51
N GLY A 12 7.27 0.05 -6.27
CA GLY A 12 7.92 0.96 -5.33
C GLY A 12 7.71 2.45 -5.58
N ALA A 13 6.86 2.85 -6.54
CA ALA A 13 6.49 4.24 -6.76
C ALA A 13 5.70 4.87 -5.59
N GLY A 14 5.22 4.08 -4.62
CA GLY A 14 4.47 4.59 -3.46
C GLY A 14 2.95 4.57 -3.63
N LYS A 15 2.40 3.72 -4.52
CA LYS A 15 0.95 3.55 -4.73
C LYS A 15 0.20 3.26 -3.43
N THR A 16 0.52 2.13 -2.80
CA THR A 16 -0.06 1.73 -1.52
C THR A 16 0.16 2.77 -0.44
N THR A 17 1.35 3.39 -0.37
CA THR A 17 1.61 4.46 0.58
C THR A 17 0.65 5.62 0.38
N LEU A 18 0.48 6.15 -0.84
CA LEU A 18 -0.50 7.20 -1.11
C LEU A 18 -1.92 6.75 -0.81
N ALA A 19 -2.30 5.54 -1.19
CA ALA A 19 -3.66 5.02 -0.98
C ALA A 19 -4.03 4.98 0.52
N LEU A 20 -3.15 4.39 1.33
CA LEU A 20 -3.31 4.31 2.79
C LEU A 20 -3.41 5.70 3.43
N HIS A 21 -2.54 6.61 3.02
CA HIS A 21 -2.46 7.93 3.64
C HIS A 21 -3.60 8.86 3.22
N LEU A 22 -4.04 8.82 1.96
CA LEU A 22 -5.20 9.61 1.51
C LEU A 22 -6.49 9.15 2.18
N ALA A 23 -6.71 7.84 2.29
CA ALA A 23 -7.89 7.32 2.97
C ALA A 23 -7.85 7.63 4.49
N ALA A 24 -6.68 7.55 5.12
CA ALA A 24 -6.53 7.95 6.52
C ALA A 24 -6.75 9.46 6.73
N ALA A 25 -6.27 10.31 5.82
CA ALA A 25 -6.49 11.75 5.89
C ALA A 25 -7.97 12.10 5.74
N ALA A 26 -8.69 11.37 4.88
CA ALA A 26 -10.13 11.48 4.73
C ALA A 26 -10.88 11.09 6.03
N GLN A 27 -10.44 10.03 6.71
CA GLN A 27 -10.98 9.60 8.00
C GLN A 27 -10.71 10.64 9.11
N ASP A 28 -9.50 11.22 9.15
CA ASP A 28 -9.15 12.31 10.06
C ASP A 28 -10.01 13.56 9.80
N ALA A 29 -10.39 13.78 8.54
CA ALA A 29 -11.35 14.78 8.09
C ALA A 29 -12.83 14.42 8.36
N GLY A 30 -13.10 13.32 9.06
CA GLY A 30 -14.45 12.89 9.43
C GLY A 30 -15.26 12.27 8.29
N ARG A 31 -14.62 11.92 7.16
CA ARG A 31 -15.28 11.24 6.04
C ARG A 31 -15.23 9.74 6.19
N VAL A 32 -16.29 9.09 5.72
CA VAL A 32 -16.26 7.65 5.49
C VAL A 32 -15.34 7.34 4.30
N ALA A 33 -14.14 6.83 4.58
CA ALA A 33 -13.18 6.43 3.56
C ALA A 33 -12.71 4.98 3.68
N LEU A 34 -12.54 4.33 2.53
CA LEU A 34 -12.05 2.97 2.40
C LEU A 34 -11.07 2.83 1.24
N ILE A 35 -10.34 1.74 1.24
CA ILE A 35 -9.36 1.38 0.23
C ILE A 35 -9.82 0.10 -0.46
N VAL A 36 -9.83 0.11 -1.79
CA VAL A 36 -10.02 -1.11 -2.58
C VAL A 36 -8.67 -1.55 -3.11
N ASP A 37 -8.14 -2.63 -2.55
CA ASP A 37 -6.89 -3.25 -2.97
C ASP A 37 -7.17 -4.19 -4.15
N THR A 38 -6.63 -3.86 -5.32
CA THR A 38 -6.72 -4.70 -6.51
C THR A 38 -5.42 -5.48 -6.74
N ASP A 39 -4.40 -5.29 -5.90
CA ASP A 39 -3.11 -5.97 -6.00
C ASP A 39 -3.19 -7.38 -5.39
N PRO A 40 -2.97 -8.44 -6.19
CA PRO A 40 -2.91 -9.81 -5.67
C PRO A 40 -1.82 -10.02 -4.60
N GLN A 41 -0.78 -9.19 -4.55
CA GLN A 41 0.25 -9.22 -3.50
C GLN A 41 -0.26 -8.70 -2.15
N ALA A 42 -1.43 -8.06 -2.13
CA ALA A 42 -2.20 -7.71 -0.93
C ALA A 42 -1.41 -6.89 0.10
N THR A 43 -0.54 -5.97 -0.36
CA THR A 43 0.32 -5.16 0.53
C THR A 43 -0.52 -4.25 1.43
N ALA A 44 -1.57 -3.62 0.87
CA ALA A 44 -2.49 -2.79 1.66
C ALA A 44 -3.27 -3.67 2.65
N SER A 45 -3.69 -4.85 2.21
CA SER A 45 -4.40 -5.82 3.06
C SER A 45 -3.54 -6.33 4.22
N GLN A 46 -2.24 -6.57 3.99
CA GLN A 46 -1.30 -6.93 5.04
C GLN A 46 -1.11 -5.81 6.07
N TRP A 47 -0.99 -4.56 5.60
CA TRP A 47 -0.94 -3.40 6.50
C TRP A 47 -2.22 -3.27 7.35
N ALA A 48 -3.39 -3.49 6.75
CA ALA A 48 -4.66 -3.50 7.47
C ALA A 48 -4.73 -4.60 8.54
N ALA A 49 -4.16 -5.78 8.25
CA ALA A 49 -4.09 -6.87 9.22
C ALA A 49 -3.24 -6.49 10.45
N TRP A 50 -2.14 -5.75 10.27
CA TRP A 50 -1.34 -5.23 11.40
C TRP A 50 -2.09 -4.17 12.21
N ARG A 51 -2.93 -3.38 11.53
CA ARG A 51 -3.73 -2.30 12.11
C ARG A 51 -4.97 -2.79 12.87
N GLY A 52 -5.47 -3.99 12.55
CA GLY A 52 -6.67 -4.57 13.16
C GLY A 52 -7.96 -3.89 12.67
N ASP A 53 -8.82 -3.48 13.60
CA ASP A 53 -10.15 -2.91 13.29
C ASP A 53 -10.17 -1.38 13.15
N ALA A 54 -8.99 -0.74 13.16
CA ALA A 54 -8.91 0.71 13.03
C ALA A 54 -9.04 1.16 11.55
N PRO A 55 -9.86 2.18 11.25
CA PRO A 55 -10.02 2.70 9.89
C PRO A 55 -8.74 3.40 9.39
N PRO A 56 -8.53 3.56 8.06
CA PRO A 56 -9.42 3.17 6.97
C PRO A 56 -9.44 1.66 6.74
N GLU A 57 -10.58 1.16 6.27
CA GLU A 57 -10.70 -0.25 5.90
C GLU A 57 -10.08 -0.52 4.55
N VAL A 58 -9.48 -1.69 4.42
CA VAL A 58 -8.97 -2.22 3.15
C VAL A 58 -9.80 -3.43 2.78
N ILE A 59 -10.38 -3.40 1.58
CA ILE A 59 -11.13 -4.52 1.01
C ILE A 59 -10.48 -4.95 -0.29
N ASP A 60 -10.43 -6.25 -0.55
CA ASP A 60 -9.92 -6.77 -1.80
C ASP A 60 -11.01 -6.74 -2.90
N SER A 61 -10.59 -6.43 -4.12
CA SER A 61 -11.43 -6.64 -5.29
C SER A 61 -10.58 -6.91 -6.54
N PRO A 62 -10.74 -8.06 -7.21
CA PRO A 62 -10.09 -8.25 -8.50
C PRO A 62 -10.69 -7.27 -9.53
N PRO A 63 -9.94 -6.90 -10.58
CA PRO A 63 -10.36 -5.88 -11.55
C PRO A 63 -11.77 -6.08 -12.14
N PRO A 64 -12.21 -7.30 -12.53
CA PRO A 64 -13.54 -7.49 -13.11
C PRO A 64 -14.70 -7.17 -12.16
N ARG A 65 -14.46 -7.15 -10.84
CA ARG A 65 -15.49 -6.87 -9.82
C ARG A 65 -15.39 -5.45 -9.26
N LEU A 66 -14.42 -4.67 -9.69
CA LEU A 66 -14.11 -3.37 -9.11
C LEU A 66 -15.28 -2.39 -9.19
N ALA A 67 -15.92 -2.24 -10.37
CA ALA A 67 -17.07 -1.36 -10.53
C ALA A 67 -18.25 -1.73 -9.62
N ALA A 68 -18.59 -3.02 -9.55
CA ALA A 68 -19.65 -3.50 -8.66
C ALA A 68 -19.31 -3.27 -7.18
N LYS A 69 -18.03 -3.43 -6.81
CA LYS A 69 -17.58 -3.19 -5.43
C LYS A 69 -17.65 -1.71 -5.06
N VAL A 70 -17.22 -0.81 -5.95
CA VAL A 70 -17.31 0.65 -5.77
C VAL A 70 -18.77 1.08 -5.62
N ALA A 71 -19.67 0.58 -6.48
CA ALA A 71 -21.10 0.86 -6.39
C ALA A 71 -21.69 0.39 -5.05
N ALA A 72 -21.44 -0.86 -4.64
CA ALA A 72 -21.93 -1.41 -3.39
C ALA A 72 -21.41 -0.63 -2.16
N ALA A 73 -20.14 -0.24 -2.16
CA ALA A 73 -19.57 0.57 -1.08
C ALA A 73 -20.20 1.97 -1.02
N THR A 74 -20.51 2.55 -2.18
CA THR A 74 -21.22 3.83 -2.28
C THR A 74 -22.62 3.76 -1.69
N GLU A 75 -23.38 2.72 -2.03
CA GLU A 75 -24.73 2.48 -1.46
C GLU A 75 -24.70 2.30 0.06
N GLN A 76 -23.60 1.78 0.59
CA GLN A 76 -23.38 1.62 2.03
C GLN A 76 -22.88 2.89 2.73
N GLY A 77 -22.75 4.00 2.01
CA GLY A 77 -22.42 5.31 2.59
C GLY A 77 -20.94 5.69 2.52
N ALA A 78 -20.13 5.01 1.68
CA ALA A 78 -18.76 5.45 1.43
C ALA A 78 -18.74 6.85 0.79
N GLU A 79 -18.06 7.80 1.43
CA GLU A 79 -17.89 9.15 0.92
C GLU A 79 -16.65 9.27 0.02
N MET A 80 -15.59 8.52 0.34
CA MET A 80 -14.35 8.47 -0.41
C MET A 80 -13.84 7.03 -0.57
N ILE A 81 -13.46 6.66 -1.80
CA ILE A 81 -12.86 5.37 -2.12
C ILE A 81 -11.49 5.64 -2.74
N VAL A 82 -10.46 4.97 -2.24
CA VAL A 82 -9.13 5.02 -2.84
C VAL A 82 -8.77 3.63 -3.38
N ILE A 83 -8.51 3.53 -4.68
CA ILE A 83 -8.19 2.26 -5.34
C ILE A 83 -6.68 2.12 -5.42
N ASP A 84 -6.13 1.08 -4.79
CA ASP A 84 -4.74 0.69 -4.93
C ASP A 84 -4.60 -0.36 -6.03
N THR A 85 -3.63 -0.17 -6.93
CA THR A 85 -3.45 -1.03 -8.10
C THR A 85 -2.09 -1.73 -8.11
N PRO A 86 -2.00 -2.97 -8.64
CA PRO A 86 -0.73 -3.66 -8.79
C PRO A 86 0.20 -2.95 -9.79
N PRO A 87 1.54 -3.10 -9.66
CA PRO A 87 2.47 -2.66 -10.70
C PRO A 87 2.28 -3.49 -11.99
N HIS A 88 2.63 -2.92 -13.14
CA HIS A 88 2.62 -3.60 -14.46
C HIS A 88 1.29 -4.24 -14.88
N ALA A 89 0.15 -3.88 -14.27
CA ALA A 89 -1.13 -4.52 -14.49
C ALA A 89 -2.11 -3.62 -15.26
N ASP A 90 -2.02 -3.65 -16.59
CA ASP A 90 -2.80 -2.76 -17.47
C ASP A 90 -4.32 -2.95 -17.32
N SER A 91 -4.79 -4.18 -17.08
CA SER A 91 -6.22 -4.45 -16.87
C SER A 91 -6.74 -3.89 -15.54
N ALA A 92 -5.95 -3.98 -14.46
CA ALA A 92 -6.29 -3.42 -13.16
C ALA A 92 -6.29 -1.89 -13.20
N ALA A 93 -5.26 -1.30 -13.81
CA ALA A 93 -5.18 0.14 -14.00
C ALA A 93 -6.37 0.64 -14.84
N ARG A 94 -6.70 -0.03 -15.94
CA ARG A 94 -7.86 0.33 -16.77
C ARG A 94 -9.17 0.28 -15.98
N ALA A 95 -9.45 -0.82 -15.28
CA ALA A 95 -10.67 -0.96 -14.49
C ALA A 95 -10.78 0.12 -13.40
N ALA A 96 -9.65 0.47 -12.78
CA ALA A 96 -9.60 1.52 -11.76
C ALA A 96 -9.86 2.91 -12.34
N VAL A 97 -9.28 3.21 -13.52
CA VAL A 97 -9.50 4.50 -14.20
C VAL A 97 -10.96 4.62 -14.68
N GLU A 98 -11.57 3.54 -15.17
CA GLU A 98 -12.97 3.54 -15.64
C GLU A 98 -13.99 3.92 -14.55
N VAL A 99 -13.67 3.73 -13.26
CA VAL A 99 -14.55 4.02 -12.12
C VAL A 99 -14.10 5.22 -11.27
N ALA A 100 -12.98 5.86 -11.63
CA ALA A 100 -12.39 6.94 -10.87
C ALA A 100 -12.83 8.33 -11.34
N ASP A 101 -13.10 9.20 -10.36
CA ASP A 101 -13.33 10.64 -10.58
C ASP A 101 -12.00 11.39 -10.75
N LEU A 102 -10.92 10.89 -10.15
CA LEU A 102 -9.57 11.44 -10.22
C LEU A 102 -8.53 10.32 -10.23
N VAL A 103 -7.50 10.47 -11.05
CA VAL A 103 -6.36 9.55 -11.11
C VAL A 103 -5.10 10.22 -10.59
N LEU A 104 -4.41 9.58 -9.65
CA LEU A 104 -3.09 10.01 -9.20
C LEU A 104 -2.05 8.99 -9.64
N ILE A 105 -0.99 9.48 -10.29
CA ILE A 105 0.09 8.65 -10.82
C ILE A 105 1.35 8.92 -9.99
N PRO A 106 1.64 8.12 -8.96
CA PRO A 106 2.88 8.28 -8.21
C PRO A 106 4.09 7.99 -9.09
N CYS A 107 5.08 8.87 -9.00
CA CYS A 107 6.33 8.80 -9.76
C CYS A 107 7.49 9.30 -8.91
N ARG A 108 8.64 8.64 -8.94
CA ARG A 108 9.86 9.25 -8.39
C ARG A 108 10.41 10.26 -9.40
N PRO A 109 11.00 11.37 -8.96
CA PRO A 109 11.59 12.35 -9.86
C PRO A 109 12.97 11.88 -10.35
N SER A 110 13.01 10.71 -11.00
CA SER A 110 14.21 10.07 -11.55
C SER A 110 13.97 9.73 -13.02
N ALA A 111 15.00 9.81 -13.86
CA ALA A 111 14.86 9.63 -15.31
C ALA A 111 14.17 8.31 -15.70
N PHE A 112 14.54 7.19 -15.04
CA PHE A 112 13.94 5.89 -15.32
C PHE A 112 12.47 5.82 -14.88
N ASP A 113 12.12 6.43 -13.76
CA ASP A 113 10.74 6.44 -13.27
C ASP A 113 9.84 7.35 -14.12
N LEU A 114 10.36 8.48 -14.59
CA LEU A 114 9.62 9.43 -15.44
C LEU A 114 9.24 8.84 -16.80
N SER A 115 10.13 8.04 -17.41
CA SER A 115 9.80 7.33 -18.65
C SER A 115 8.63 6.34 -18.49
N ALA A 116 8.43 5.80 -17.29
CA ALA A 116 7.36 4.83 -17.00
C ALA A 116 5.97 5.48 -16.85
N ILE A 117 5.86 6.81 -17.01
CA ILE A 117 4.60 7.56 -16.94
C ILE A 117 3.84 7.55 -18.26
N GLN A 118 4.50 7.33 -19.40
CA GLN A 118 3.83 7.41 -20.69
C GLN A 118 2.66 6.42 -20.84
N PRO A 119 2.77 5.13 -20.43
CA PRO A 119 1.64 4.21 -20.51
C PRO A 119 0.42 4.64 -19.66
N PRO A 120 0.54 4.96 -18.35
CA PRO A 120 -0.62 5.43 -17.59
C PRO A 120 -1.12 6.80 -18.07
N ALA A 121 -0.26 7.70 -18.54
CA ALA A 121 -0.67 8.98 -19.15
C ALA A 121 -1.55 8.76 -20.39
N LYS A 122 -1.17 7.83 -21.27
CA LYS A 122 -1.97 7.47 -22.45
C LYS A 122 -3.31 6.86 -22.08
N LEU A 123 -3.34 6.02 -21.03
CA LEU A 123 -4.57 5.40 -20.53
C LEU A 123 -5.57 6.45 -20.03
N VAL A 124 -5.13 7.38 -19.17
CA VAL A 124 -6.02 8.43 -18.62
C VAL A 124 -6.48 9.41 -19.69
N GLN A 125 -5.65 9.70 -20.70
CA GLN A 125 -6.05 10.50 -21.86
C GLN A 125 -7.11 9.81 -22.71
N LEU A 126 -6.95 8.50 -22.95
CA LEU A 126 -7.91 7.70 -23.72
C LEU A 126 -9.28 7.67 -23.04
N LEU A 127 -9.29 7.51 -21.71
CA LEU A 127 -10.51 7.44 -20.90
C LEU A 127 -11.01 8.84 -20.45
N ARG A 128 -10.23 9.89 -20.71
CA ARG A 128 -10.53 11.30 -20.40
C ARG A 128 -10.74 11.59 -18.91
N ASN A 129 -10.06 10.86 -18.04
CA ASN A 129 -10.11 11.12 -16.59
C ASN A 129 -9.17 12.27 -16.21
N PRO A 130 -9.57 13.15 -15.29
CA PRO A 130 -8.65 14.08 -14.63
C PRO A 130 -7.50 13.29 -13.98
N ALA A 131 -6.27 13.64 -14.31
CA ALA A 131 -5.10 12.89 -13.85
C ALA A 131 -3.91 13.81 -13.56
N TYR A 132 -3.18 13.47 -12.50
CA TYR A 132 -2.00 14.23 -12.07
C TYR A 132 -0.87 13.31 -11.61
N VAL A 133 0.36 13.69 -11.94
CA VAL A 133 1.55 12.99 -11.43
C VAL A 133 1.88 13.50 -10.03
N VAL A 134 1.96 12.61 -9.06
CA VAL A 134 2.40 12.95 -7.70
C VAL A 134 3.84 12.51 -7.53
N PHE A 135 4.76 13.46 -7.31
CA PHE A 135 6.15 13.09 -7.10
C PHE A 135 6.39 12.54 -5.70
N THR A 136 6.82 11.28 -5.64
CA THR A 136 7.02 10.52 -4.40
C THR A 136 8.49 10.13 -4.22
N ALA A 137 8.92 9.92 -2.98
CA ALA A 137 10.23 9.37 -2.62
C ALA A 137 11.44 10.08 -3.30
N GLY A 138 11.29 11.37 -3.63
CA GLY A 138 12.37 12.23 -4.10
C GLY A 138 13.14 12.87 -2.94
N SER A 139 14.31 13.44 -3.22
CA SER A 139 15.08 14.16 -2.20
C SER A 139 14.33 15.42 -1.76
N PRO A 140 14.15 15.67 -0.45
CA PRO A 140 13.41 16.84 0.05
C PRO A 140 14.08 18.18 -0.29
N ASN A 141 15.36 18.17 -0.68
CA ASN A 141 16.15 19.36 -0.95
C ASN A 141 16.56 19.46 -2.43
N ALA A 142 15.69 19.04 -3.36
CA ALA A 142 16.00 18.99 -4.79
C ALA A 142 14.96 19.72 -5.67
N PRO A 143 14.71 21.02 -5.45
CA PRO A 143 13.63 21.75 -6.13
C PRO A 143 13.76 21.77 -7.66
N ARG A 144 14.99 21.87 -8.20
CA ARG A 144 15.24 21.82 -9.65
C ARG A 144 14.85 20.48 -10.26
N VAL A 145 15.13 19.38 -9.56
CA VAL A 145 14.80 18.03 -10.03
C VAL A 145 13.28 17.86 -10.14
N TYR A 146 12.52 18.38 -9.17
CA TYR A 146 11.06 18.36 -9.24
C TYR A 146 10.51 19.25 -10.36
N GLN A 147 11.14 20.42 -10.60
CA GLN A 147 10.74 21.31 -11.68
C GLN A 147 10.93 20.63 -13.05
N GLU A 148 12.13 20.14 -13.33
CA GLU A 148 12.47 19.45 -14.58
C GLU A 148 11.60 18.21 -14.80
N ALA A 149 11.37 17.43 -13.74
CA ALA A 149 10.45 16.29 -13.77
C ALA A 149 9.01 16.72 -14.09
N GLY A 150 8.56 17.84 -13.50
CA GLY A 150 7.24 18.42 -13.73
C GLY A 150 7.03 18.84 -15.18
N GLU A 151 8.00 19.55 -15.76
CA GLU A 151 7.98 19.95 -17.17
C GLU A 151 7.90 18.74 -18.11
N LEU A 152 8.63 17.66 -17.79
CA LEU A 152 8.62 16.44 -18.60
C LEU A 152 7.26 15.73 -18.58
N VAL A 153 6.65 15.54 -17.40
CA VAL A 153 5.36 14.83 -17.31
C VAL A 153 4.20 15.66 -17.85
N ASP A 154 4.27 16.98 -17.73
CA ASP A 154 3.32 17.89 -18.38
C ASP A 154 3.42 17.76 -19.91
N GLY A 155 4.63 17.63 -20.45
CA GLY A 155 4.86 17.31 -21.87
C GLY A 155 4.27 15.96 -22.33
N PHE A 156 4.00 15.03 -21.40
CA PHE A 156 3.27 13.79 -21.69
C PHE A 156 1.74 13.95 -21.61
N GLY A 157 1.23 15.14 -21.30
CA GLY A 157 -0.20 15.43 -21.16
C GLY A 157 -0.76 15.02 -19.80
N THR A 158 0.08 14.92 -18.76
CA THR A 158 -0.40 14.67 -17.39
C THR A 158 0.33 15.61 -16.42
N PRO A 159 -0.30 16.72 -16.03
CA PRO A 159 0.37 17.76 -15.25
C PRO A 159 0.82 17.25 -13.87
N PRO A 160 1.90 17.82 -13.31
CA PRO A 160 2.32 17.49 -11.96
C PRO A 160 1.34 18.04 -10.91
N CYS A 161 1.12 17.28 -9.85
CA CYS A 161 0.54 17.78 -8.60
C CYS A 161 1.54 18.75 -7.96
N PRO A 162 1.11 19.94 -7.48
CA PRO A 162 2.00 20.88 -6.82
C PRO A 162 2.50 20.39 -5.46
N VAL A 163 1.81 19.41 -4.85
CA VAL A 163 2.22 18.81 -3.59
C VAL A 163 3.16 17.63 -3.86
N GLN A 164 4.33 17.68 -3.24
CA GLN A 164 5.36 16.65 -3.34
C GLN A 164 5.36 15.80 -2.08
N ILE A 165 5.69 14.52 -2.21
CA ILE A 165 5.83 13.57 -1.11
C ILE A 165 7.29 13.08 -1.07
N PRO A 166 8.22 13.82 -0.44
CA PRO A 166 9.63 13.46 -0.42
C PRO A 166 9.92 12.15 0.34
N ASP A 167 11.10 11.56 0.12
CA ASP A 167 11.57 10.45 0.95
C ASP A 167 11.79 10.94 2.38
N ARG A 168 11.07 10.32 3.32
CA ARG A 168 11.15 10.60 4.75
C ARG A 168 11.13 9.29 5.51
N ALA A 169 12.00 9.16 6.51
CA ALA A 169 12.06 7.97 7.36
C ALA A 169 10.71 7.67 8.04
N ALA A 170 9.93 8.70 8.38
CA ALA A 170 8.61 8.58 8.99
C ALA A 170 7.67 7.62 8.24
N TYR A 171 7.65 7.63 6.89
CA TYR A 171 6.81 6.71 6.13
C TYR A 171 7.16 5.24 6.37
N ARG A 172 8.46 4.93 6.46
CA ARG A 172 8.94 3.56 6.73
C ARG A 172 8.62 3.14 8.17
N HIS A 173 8.86 4.01 9.15
CA HIS A 173 8.57 3.74 10.56
C HIS A 173 7.07 3.53 10.80
N ALA A 174 6.23 4.44 10.31
CA ALA A 174 4.78 4.33 10.43
C ALA A 174 4.26 3.02 9.81
N SER A 175 4.70 2.70 8.59
CA SER A 175 4.26 1.49 7.89
C SER A 175 4.65 0.20 8.64
N GLY A 176 5.83 0.16 9.24
CA GLY A 176 6.29 -0.98 10.05
C GLY A 176 5.47 -1.22 11.32
N GLU A 177 4.70 -0.22 11.76
CA GLU A 177 3.82 -0.29 12.93
C GLU A 177 2.33 -0.41 12.56
N GLY A 178 1.98 -0.55 11.29
CA GLY A 178 0.56 -0.54 10.86
C GLY A 178 -0.12 0.83 11.01
N ARG A 179 0.68 1.90 11.08
CA ARG A 179 0.23 3.29 11.27
C ARG A 179 0.46 4.11 10.01
N THR A 180 -0.24 5.23 9.91
CA THR A 180 0.07 6.29 8.93
C THR A 180 0.98 7.34 9.56
N VAL A 181 1.65 8.17 8.75
CA VAL A 181 2.52 9.23 9.29
C VAL A 181 1.76 10.27 10.11
N MET A 182 0.47 10.48 9.82
CA MET A 182 -0.41 11.37 10.60
C MET A 182 -0.66 10.84 12.02
N GLU A 183 -0.48 9.54 12.25
CA GLU A 183 -0.61 8.91 13.56
C GLU A 183 0.75 8.73 14.23
N TYR A 184 1.78 8.40 13.46
CA TYR A 184 3.13 8.19 13.96
C TYR A 184 3.78 9.50 14.44
N GLU A 185 3.71 10.54 13.61
CA GLU A 185 4.29 11.86 13.90
C GLU A 185 3.30 12.95 13.44
N PRO A 186 2.24 13.23 14.21
CA PRO A 186 1.14 14.10 13.77
C PRO A 186 1.57 15.52 13.40
N ASP A 187 2.56 16.08 14.08
CA ASP A 187 3.09 17.43 13.82
C ASP A 187 4.34 17.40 12.91
N GLY A 188 4.64 16.24 12.32
CA GLY A 188 5.79 16.04 11.46
C GLY A 188 5.54 16.46 10.02
N LYS A 189 6.62 16.80 9.31
CA LYS A 189 6.55 17.22 7.90
C LYS A 189 5.87 16.20 6.99
N ALA A 190 6.01 14.91 7.28
CA ALA A 190 5.36 13.85 6.50
C ALA A 190 3.83 13.88 6.63
N ALA A 191 3.32 14.16 7.84
CA ALA A 191 1.89 14.34 8.07
C ALA A 191 1.37 15.58 7.33
N ASP A 192 2.12 16.67 7.36
CA ASP A 192 1.77 17.90 6.64
C ASP A 192 1.76 17.73 5.13
N ASP A 193 2.72 17.00 4.57
CA ASP A 193 2.74 16.68 3.13
C ASP A 193 1.47 15.93 2.71
N ILE A 194 1.02 14.94 3.51
CA ILE A 194 -0.21 14.19 3.26
C ILE A 194 -1.46 15.05 3.43
N ARG A 195 -1.54 15.89 4.47
CA ARG A 195 -2.67 16.81 4.65
C ARG A 195 -2.80 17.78 3.50
N GLN A 196 -1.69 18.32 3.02
CA GLN A 196 -1.66 19.21 1.85
C GLN A 196 -2.12 18.48 0.59
N LEU A 197 -1.64 17.24 0.37
CA LEU A 197 -2.04 16.43 -0.78
C LEU A 197 -3.55 16.14 -0.71
N TYR A 198 -4.06 15.72 0.45
CA TYR A 198 -5.48 15.46 0.67
C TYR A 198 -6.34 16.71 0.41
N ALA A 199 -5.97 17.85 0.99
CA ALA A 199 -6.70 19.10 0.77
C ALA A 199 -6.70 19.52 -0.70
N TRP A 200 -5.57 19.34 -1.39
CA TRP A 200 -5.47 19.60 -2.83
C TRP A 200 -6.34 18.64 -3.65
N THR A 201 -6.34 17.35 -3.31
CA THR A 201 -7.19 16.33 -3.94
C THR A 201 -8.67 16.63 -3.77
N CYS A 202 -9.11 17.05 -2.57
CA CYS A 202 -10.48 17.48 -2.34
C CYS A 202 -10.88 18.65 -3.23
N ARG A 203 -9.99 19.63 -3.45
CA ARG A 203 -10.26 20.75 -4.38
C ARG A 203 -10.44 20.28 -5.82
N GLN A 204 -9.62 19.33 -6.30
CA GLN A 204 -9.79 18.78 -7.66
C GLN A 204 -11.13 18.05 -7.82
N LEU A 205 -11.63 17.43 -6.75
CA LEU A 205 -12.89 16.69 -6.71
C LEU A 205 -14.11 17.56 -6.37
N GLY A 206 -13.93 18.87 -6.13
CA GLY A 206 -15.01 19.76 -5.68
C GLY A 206 -15.61 19.38 -4.32
N LEU A 207 -14.88 18.66 -3.48
CA LEU A 207 -15.34 18.26 -2.16
C LEU A 207 -15.23 19.44 -1.17
N PRO A 208 -16.24 19.65 -0.32
CA PRO A 208 -16.19 20.72 0.68
C PRO A 208 -15.05 20.49 1.69
N GLU A 209 -14.52 21.57 2.24
CA GLU A 209 -13.56 21.48 3.34
C GLU A 209 -14.17 20.73 4.54
N ALA A 210 -13.36 19.86 5.14
CA ALA A 210 -13.77 18.92 6.17
C ALA A 210 -14.26 19.61 7.45
N LYS A 211 -15.27 19.02 8.11
CA LYS A 211 -15.70 19.43 9.44
C LYS A 211 -14.87 18.66 10.48
N SER A 212 -14.17 19.36 11.36
CA SER A 212 -13.50 18.76 12.53
C SER A 212 -14.53 17.94 13.34
N MET A 213 -14.36 16.61 13.40
CA MET A 213 -15.22 15.71 14.18
C MET A 213 -14.43 14.88 15.19
N SER A 214 -15.05 14.65 16.36
CA SER A 214 -14.43 14.00 17.53
C SER A 214 -14.34 12.47 17.47
N ARG A 215 -14.94 11.80 16.46
CA ARG A 215 -14.95 10.33 16.33
C ARG A 215 -14.88 9.89 14.87
N LYS A 216 -13.99 8.92 14.57
CA LYS A 216 -13.80 8.31 13.24
C LYS A 216 -14.88 7.24 13.00
N PRO A 217 -15.66 7.32 11.92
CA PRO A 217 -16.64 6.28 11.59
C PRO A 217 -15.94 4.99 11.12
N SER A 218 -16.36 3.84 11.68
CA SER A 218 -15.86 2.49 11.34
C SER A 218 -16.91 1.72 10.53
N PHE A 219 -16.48 0.92 9.57
CA PHE A 219 -17.33 0.25 8.56
C PHE A 219 -17.16 -1.28 8.55
N ALA A 220 -16.75 -1.88 9.67
CA ALA A 220 -16.23 -3.26 9.74
C ALA A 220 -17.14 -4.34 9.09
N ASN A 221 -18.43 -4.02 8.92
CA ASN A 221 -19.44 -4.80 8.20
C ASN A 221 -19.16 -4.96 6.68
N LEU A 222 -18.29 -4.14 6.06
CA LEU A 222 -17.91 -4.25 4.65
C LEU A 222 -17.01 -5.48 4.38
N ARG A 223 -16.41 -6.07 5.42
CA ARG A 223 -15.56 -7.27 5.31
C ARG A 223 -16.32 -8.53 4.87
N THR A 224 -17.65 -8.56 5.00
CA THR A 224 -18.45 -9.79 4.85
C THR A 224 -19.14 -9.96 3.48
N VAL A 225 -18.63 -9.37 2.40
CA VAL A 225 -19.11 -9.70 1.04
C VAL A 225 -18.34 -10.91 0.48
N GLY A 226 -18.70 -12.09 0.97
CA GLY A 226 -18.27 -13.38 0.41
C GLY A 226 -18.93 -13.66 -0.94
N ALA A 227 -18.19 -14.33 -1.82
CA ALA A 227 -18.73 -14.95 -3.04
C ALA A 227 -19.87 -15.93 -2.71
N PRO A 228 -20.79 -16.23 -3.65
CA PRO A 228 -21.87 -17.20 -3.41
C PRO A 228 -21.31 -18.55 -2.97
N THR A 229 -21.91 -19.10 -1.91
CA THR A 229 -21.53 -20.35 -1.23
C THR A 229 -21.57 -21.56 -2.19
N PRO A 230 -20.46 -22.33 -2.35
CA PRO A 230 -20.52 -23.66 -2.94
C PRO A 230 -21.19 -24.66 -1.96
N PRO A 231 -21.77 -25.77 -2.47
CA PRO A 231 -22.54 -26.69 -1.64
C PRO A 231 -21.68 -27.40 -0.59
N VAL A 232 -22.28 -27.57 0.59
CA VAL A 232 -21.69 -28.16 1.80
C VAL A 232 -21.38 -29.65 1.59
N ALA A 233 -20.13 -30.03 1.82
CA ALA A 233 -19.71 -31.42 2.02
C ALA A 233 -19.77 -31.80 3.52
N PRO A 234 -20.07 -33.07 3.88
CA PRO A 234 -20.31 -33.47 5.26
C PRO A 234 -19.03 -33.47 6.12
N PRO A 235 -19.17 -33.37 7.47
CA PRO A 235 -18.03 -33.14 8.35
C PRO A 235 -17.27 -34.43 8.66
N ALA A 236 -15.93 -34.32 8.71
CA ALA A 236 -15.04 -35.31 9.30
C ALA A 236 -14.68 -34.93 10.76
N PRO A 237 -14.31 -35.89 11.62
CA PRO A 237 -14.47 -35.77 13.06
C PRO A 237 -13.41 -34.94 13.78
N VAL A 238 -13.82 -34.43 14.94
CA VAL A 238 -13.12 -33.50 15.84
C VAL A 238 -11.97 -34.19 16.58
N ALA A 239 -10.78 -33.56 16.58
CA ALA A 239 -9.67 -33.92 17.46
C ALA A 239 -9.55 -32.90 18.61
N ALA A 240 -9.24 -33.42 19.80
CA ALA A 240 -9.26 -32.77 21.12
C ALA A 240 -8.14 -31.71 21.34
N PRO A 241 -8.26 -30.82 22.35
CA PRO A 241 -7.40 -29.65 22.50
C PRO A 241 -6.10 -29.96 23.26
N VAL A 242 -5.03 -29.22 22.91
CA VAL A 242 -3.72 -29.21 23.61
C VAL A 242 -3.58 -27.88 24.37
N PRO A 243 -3.09 -27.86 25.62
CA PRO A 243 -3.20 -26.69 26.50
C PRO A 243 -2.13 -25.61 26.25
N ALA A 244 -2.44 -24.39 26.69
CA ALA A 244 -1.65 -23.18 26.58
C ALA A 244 -0.36 -23.21 27.44
N ALA A 245 0.72 -22.64 26.92
CA ALA A 245 1.95 -22.39 27.66
C ALA A 245 2.47 -20.96 27.46
N GLY A 246 2.50 -20.21 28.58
CA GLY A 246 3.67 -19.45 29.02
C GLY A 246 4.01 -18.12 28.35
N VAL A 247 3.66 -17.02 29.04
CA VAL A 247 4.26 -15.69 28.87
C VAL A 247 5.74 -15.75 29.25
N GLY A 248 6.65 -15.42 28.34
CA GLY A 248 8.09 -15.33 28.57
C GLY A 248 8.64 -13.94 28.22
N GLN A 249 9.27 -13.30 29.22
CA GLN A 249 9.91 -11.97 29.15
C GLN A 249 10.97 -11.90 28.02
N GLY A 250 10.94 -10.82 27.24
CA GLY A 250 11.96 -10.56 26.21
C GLY A 250 13.27 -10.02 26.82
N PRO A 251 14.46 -10.40 26.30
CA PRO A 251 15.71 -9.81 26.74
C PRO A 251 16.01 -8.50 25.99
N ALA A 252 16.65 -7.58 26.73
CA ALA A 252 17.07 -6.27 26.28
C ALA A 252 18.24 -6.30 25.26
N SER A 253 18.18 -5.33 24.33
CA SER A 253 19.28 -4.71 23.57
C SER A 253 20.53 -5.54 23.21
N ARG A 254 20.75 -5.76 21.90
CA ARG A 254 22.12 -5.90 21.35
C ARG A 254 22.28 -5.01 20.12
N GLN A 255 22.98 -3.90 20.36
CA GLN A 255 23.60 -3.03 19.36
C GLN A 255 24.52 -3.86 18.43
N GLY A 256 24.61 -3.48 17.15
CA GLY A 256 25.72 -3.86 16.28
C GLY A 256 25.46 -4.81 15.10
N ARG A 257 24.23 -5.28 14.85
CA ARG A 257 23.97 -6.10 13.64
C ARG A 257 23.70 -5.23 12.42
N LYS A 258 24.69 -5.11 11.52
CA LYS A 258 24.47 -4.62 10.16
C LYS A 258 23.64 -5.66 9.40
N GLN A 259 22.39 -5.34 9.07
CA GLN A 259 21.59 -6.17 8.15
C GLN A 259 22.18 -6.06 6.75
N ILE A 260 22.58 -7.18 6.18
CA ILE A 260 22.85 -7.29 4.75
C ILE A 260 21.51 -7.57 4.08
N ALA A 261 20.94 -6.59 3.38
CA ALA A 261 19.76 -6.78 2.57
C ALA A 261 20.18 -7.45 1.24
N GLY A 262 20.04 -8.77 1.16
CA GLY A 262 20.11 -9.50 -0.10
C GLY A 262 18.79 -9.36 -0.86
N PHE A 263 18.86 -9.07 -2.16
CA PHE A 263 17.68 -9.11 -3.02
C PHE A 263 17.38 -10.55 -3.39
N PHE A 264 16.22 -11.06 -2.99
CA PHE A 264 15.66 -12.32 -3.47
C PHE A 264 14.60 -12.03 -4.52
N SER A 265 14.53 -12.84 -5.57
CA SER A 265 13.40 -12.78 -6.49
C SER A 265 12.10 -13.09 -5.75
N PRO A 266 10.94 -12.56 -6.20
CA PRO A 266 9.64 -12.83 -5.57
C PRO A 266 9.35 -14.33 -5.42
N GLU A 267 9.71 -15.13 -6.42
CA GLU A 267 9.55 -16.59 -6.44
C GLU A 267 10.40 -17.27 -5.35
N MET A 268 11.66 -16.85 -5.20
CA MET A 268 12.54 -17.39 -4.17
C MET A 268 12.06 -17.00 -2.78
N SER A 269 11.65 -15.74 -2.59
CA SER A 269 11.10 -15.27 -1.32
C SER A 269 9.86 -16.06 -0.92
N PHE A 270 8.92 -16.28 -1.86
CA PHE A 270 7.72 -17.09 -1.63
C PHE A 270 8.05 -18.55 -1.28
N ALA A 271 8.98 -19.17 -2.01
CA ALA A 271 9.40 -20.55 -1.76
C ALA A 271 10.04 -20.70 -0.37
N MET A 272 10.90 -19.76 0.05
CA MET A 272 11.57 -19.80 1.34
C MET A 272 10.61 -19.58 2.51
N HIS A 273 9.69 -18.61 2.38
CA HIS A 273 8.66 -18.38 3.40
C HIS A 273 7.71 -19.57 3.54
N THR A 274 7.33 -20.20 2.43
CA THR A 274 6.47 -21.40 2.43
C THR A 274 7.19 -22.57 3.10
N LEU A 275 8.46 -22.79 2.79
CA LEU A 275 9.27 -23.86 3.38
C LEU A 275 9.49 -23.65 4.89
N ALA A 276 9.81 -22.43 5.31
CA ALA A 276 10.00 -22.09 6.72
C ALA A 276 8.75 -22.37 7.55
N ARG A 277 7.57 -21.98 7.04
CA ARG A 277 6.28 -22.28 7.68
C ARG A 277 5.99 -23.78 7.76
N ARG A 278 6.22 -24.53 6.67
CA ARG A 278 6.00 -25.98 6.65
C ARG A 278 6.88 -26.72 7.66
N GLN A 279 8.07 -26.20 7.96
CA GLN A 279 8.99 -26.78 8.94
C GLN A 279 8.85 -26.21 10.35
N GLY A 280 7.95 -25.24 10.58
CA GLY A 280 7.80 -24.58 11.88
C GLY A 280 9.03 -23.77 12.31
N ARG A 281 9.80 -23.25 11.36
CA ARG A 281 11.07 -22.54 11.60
C ARG A 281 10.98 -21.10 11.14
N SER A 282 11.86 -20.24 11.68
CA SER A 282 12.00 -18.87 11.18
C SER A 282 12.74 -18.85 9.83
N LEU A 283 12.42 -17.88 8.98
CA LEU A 283 13.15 -17.68 7.71
C LEU A 283 14.64 -17.48 7.96
N GLN A 284 15.00 -16.77 9.05
CA GLN A 284 16.39 -16.53 9.43
C GLN A 284 17.12 -17.84 9.76
N ALA A 285 16.47 -18.78 10.47
CA ALA A 285 17.06 -20.08 10.78
C ALA A 285 17.27 -20.92 9.52
N LEU A 286 16.35 -20.86 8.57
CA LEU A 286 16.45 -21.56 7.30
C LEU A 286 17.52 -20.96 6.37
N MET A 287 17.65 -19.63 6.36
CA MET A 287 18.73 -18.91 5.68
C MET A 287 20.11 -19.24 6.25
N ALA A 288 20.23 -19.28 7.59
CA ALA A 288 21.49 -19.58 8.26
C ALA A 288 21.97 -21.00 7.95
N GLU A 289 21.05 -21.98 7.96
CA GLU A 289 21.35 -23.35 7.56
C GLU A 289 21.80 -23.43 6.10
N ALA A 290 21.03 -22.84 5.17
CA ALA A 290 21.37 -22.83 3.76
C ALA A 290 22.76 -22.21 3.49
N PHE A 291 23.10 -21.14 4.23
CA PHE A 291 24.41 -20.51 4.13
C PHE A 291 25.53 -21.41 4.67
N ASN A 292 25.32 -22.04 5.83
CA ASN A 292 26.29 -22.97 6.42
C ASN A 292 26.50 -24.22 5.54
N ASP A 293 25.49 -24.69 4.82
CA ASP A 293 25.63 -25.77 3.84
C ASP A 293 26.50 -25.36 2.65
N VAL A 294 26.38 -24.11 2.18
CA VAL A 294 27.26 -23.56 1.15
C VAL A 294 28.71 -23.50 1.66
N LEU A 295 28.94 -23.02 2.88
CA LEU A 295 30.28 -22.97 3.47
C LEU A 295 30.92 -24.36 3.54
N ARG A 296 30.19 -25.35 4.06
CA ARG A 296 30.66 -26.75 4.13
C ARG A 296 31.02 -27.30 2.76
N LYS A 297 30.22 -27.00 1.73
CA LYS A 297 30.49 -27.42 0.35
C LYS A 297 31.82 -26.88 -0.20
N HIS A 298 32.26 -25.72 0.30
CA HIS A 298 33.52 -25.09 -0.08
C HIS A 298 34.67 -25.35 0.90
N GLY A 299 34.50 -26.26 1.87
CA GLY A 299 35.52 -26.60 2.86
C GLY A 299 35.68 -25.56 3.97
N GLU A 300 34.74 -24.63 4.08
CA GLU A 300 34.73 -23.57 5.08
C GLU A 300 33.97 -23.99 6.35
N SER A 301 34.34 -23.41 7.49
CA SER A 301 33.66 -23.67 8.77
C SER A 301 32.31 -22.93 8.86
N PRO A 302 31.26 -23.53 9.44
CA PRO A 302 29.97 -22.86 9.68
C PRO A 302 30.10 -21.61 10.55
N ILE A 303 29.15 -20.68 10.41
CA ILE A 303 29.12 -19.42 11.16
C ILE A 303 27.79 -19.29 11.91
N GLY A 304 27.84 -18.86 13.17
CA GLY A 304 26.68 -18.36 13.92
C GLY A 304 25.86 -19.41 14.70
N ASP A 305 26.53 -20.38 15.32
CA ASP A 305 25.93 -21.25 16.36
C ASP A 305 25.54 -20.48 17.63
#